data_AF-A0A959CA85-F1
#
_entry.id   AF-A0A959CA85-F1
#
_cell.length_a   1.000
_cell.length_b   1.000
_cell.length_c   1.000
_cell.angle_alpha   90.00
_cell.angle_beta   90.00
_cell.angle_gamma   90.00
#
_symmetry.space_group_name_H-M   'P 1'
#
loop_
_entity.id
_entity.type
_entity.pdbx_description
1 polymer ?
#
loop_
_entity_poly.entity_id
_entity_poly.type
_entity_poly.pdbx_seq_one_letter_code
_entity_poly.pdbx_strand_id
1 'polypeptide(L)'
;MANKLLATLNVSQHTTNLVFGNFQYIMFLGFLGIVYIANAHFAEKSVRRIQLLQREIKELKWEYTSIKSETMYKSMQSQIDQSLEPVGLNLENKGPLVIQVK
;
A
#
# COMPACT_ATOMS: atom_id res chain seq x y z
N MET A 1 30.57 -47.81 -36.80
CA MET A 1 29.30 -47.43 -36.14
C MET A 1 29.30 -47.79 -34.64
N ALA A 2 29.82 -48.96 -34.25
CA ALA A 2 29.94 -49.40 -32.84
C ALA A 2 30.70 -48.42 -31.92
N ASN A 3 31.80 -47.81 -32.36
CA ASN A 3 32.60 -46.91 -31.51
C ASN A 3 31.86 -45.62 -31.13
N LYS A 4 30.93 -45.14 -31.97
CA LYS A 4 30.07 -43.99 -31.63
C LYS A 4 29.04 -44.36 -30.56
N LEU A 5 28.50 -45.58 -30.61
CA LEU A 5 27.56 -46.08 -29.60
C LEU A 5 28.25 -46.27 -28.23
N LEU A 6 29.47 -46.79 -28.23
CA LEU A 6 30.29 -46.91 -27.02
C LEU A 6 30.67 -45.52 -26.47
N ALA A 7 30.95 -44.55 -27.33
CA ALA A 7 31.19 -43.16 -26.92
C ALA A 7 29.93 -42.52 -26.30
N THR A 8 28.74 -42.73 -26.87
CA THR A 8 27.48 -42.24 -26.27
C THR A 8 27.14 -42.92 -24.94
N LEU A 9 27.49 -44.19 -24.78
CA LEU A 9 27.36 -44.93 -23.51
C LEU A 9 28.33 -44.38 -22.45
N ASN A 10 29.58 -44.12 -22.81
CA ASN A 10 30.58 -43.60 -21.87
C ASN A 10 30.28 -42.14 -21.43
N VAL A 11 29.82 -41.30 -22.36
CA VAL A 11 29.36 -39.93 -22.06
C VAL A 11 28.14 -39.96 -21.13
N SER A 12 27.19 -40.88 -21.35
CA SER A 12 26.02 -41.07 -20.49
C SER A 12 26.40 -41.46 -19.05
N GLN A 13 27.37 -42.35 -18.89
CA GLN A 13 27.82 -42.76 -17.55
C GLN A 13 28.55 -41.64 -16.80
N HIS A 14 29.32 -40.80 -17.50
CA HIS A 14 30.02 -39.69 -16.85
C HIS A 14 29.05 -38.59 -16.38
N THR A 15 28.04 -38.25 -17.19
CA THR A 15 27.02 -37.26 -16.81
C THR A 15 26.12 -37.78 -15.69
N THR A 16 25.80 -39.07 -15.72
CA THR A 16 24.99 -39.73 -14.70
C THR A 16 25.68 -39.70 -13.32
N ASN A 17 26.98 -39.97 -13.25
CA ASN A 17 27.74 -39.89 -11.99
C ASN A 17 27.82 -38.46 -11.42
N LEU A 18 27.94 -37.44 -12.27
CA LEU A 18 27.96 -36.03 -11.84
C LEU A 18 26.59 -35.56 -11.31
N VAL A 19 25.51 -35.99 -11.96
CA VAL A 19 24.13 -35.65 -11.54
C VAL A 19 23.76 -36.36 -10.23
N PHE A 20 24.10 -37.65 -10.08
CA PHE A 20 23.86 -38.37 -8.83
C PHE A 20 24.73 -37.84 -7.68
N GLY A 21 25.97 -37.40 -7.94
CA GLY A 21 26.83 -36.78 -6.93
C GLY A 21 26.30 -35.43 -6.40
N ASN A 22 25.55 -34.68 -7.22
CA ASN A 22 24.99 -33.37 -6.87
C ASN A 22 23.47 -33.39 -6.71
N PHE A 23 22.86 -34.58 -6.58
CA PHE A 23 21.41 -34.74 -6.54
C PHE A 23 20.75 -33.91 -5.42
N GLN A 24 21.37 -33.87 -4.23
CA GLN A 24 20.89 -33.08 -3.11
C GLN A 24 20.87 -31.57 -3.41
N TYR A 25 21.83 -31.07 -4.19
CA TYR A 25 21.89 -29.66 -4.58
C TYR A 25 20.81 -29.31 -5.60
N ILE A 26 20.56 -30.18 -6.58
CA ILE A 26 19.47 -29.98 -7.56
C ILE A 26 18.11 -30.00 -6.85
N MET A 27 17.92 -30.92 -5.90
CA MET A 27 16.69 -30.98 -5.11
C MET A 27 16.51 -29.72 -4.24
N PHE A 28 17.59 -29.21 -3.66
CA PHE A 28 17.58 -27.95 -2.91
C PHE A 28 17.20 -26.75 -3.79
N LEU A 29 17.74 -26.65 -4.99
CA LEU A 29 17.35 -25.60 -5.95
C LEU A 29 15.89 -25.74 -6.40
N GLY A 30 15.42 -26.96 -6.62
CA GLY A 30 14.01 -27.23 -6.92
C GLY A 30 13.08 -26.78 -5.78
N PHE A 31 13.43 -27.12 -4.53
CA PHE A 31 12.73 -26.66 -3.34
C PHE A 31 12.72 -25.13 -3.24
N LEU A 32 13.87 -24.48 -3.45
CA LEU A 32 13.99 -23.03 -3.45
C LEU A 32 13.12 -22.39 -4.54
N GLY A 33 13.03 -23.01 -5.71
CA GLY A 33 12.15 -22.58 -6.80
C GLY A 33 10.68 -22.63 -6.41
N ILE A 34 10.23 -23.71 -5.75
CA ILE A 34 8.84 -23.82 -5.25
C ILE A 34 8.56 -22.74 -4.19
N VAL A 35 9.49 -22.54 -3.24
CA VAL A 35 9.38 -21.49 -2.22
C VAL A 35 9.33 -20.10 -2.85
N TYR A 36 10.10 -19.86 -3.92
CA TYR A 36 10.09 -18.60 -4.64
C TYR A 36 8.74 -18.34 -5.33
N ILE A 37 8.21 -19.33 -6.06
CA ILE A 37 6.90 -19.21 -6.73
C ILE A 37 5.79 -18.96 -5.71
N ALA A 38 5.82 -19.69 -4.58
CA ALA A 38 4.88 -19.49 -3.49
C ALA A 38 4.95 -18.06 -2.96
N ASN A 39 6.16 -17.58 -2.62
CA ASN A 39 6.35 -16.21 -2.12
C ASN A 39 5.91 -15.14 -3.12
N ALA A 40 6.19 -15.32 -4.42
CA ALA A 40 5.75 -14.39 -5.46
C ALA A 40 4.22 -14.25 -5.48
N HIS A 41 3.50 -15.37 -5.39
CA HIS A 41 2.03 -15.37 -5.37
C HIS A 41 1.46 -14.74 -4.07
N PHE A 42 2.12 -14.94 -2.93
CA PHE A 42 1.73 -14.27 -1.67
C PHE A 42 1.99 -12.76 -1.71
N ALA A 43 3.10 -12.34 -2.33
CA ALA A 43 3.43 -10.92 -2.49
C ALA A 43 2.40 -10.21 -3.36
N GLU A 44 1.99 -10.80 -4.49
CA GLU A 44 0.98 -10.22 -5.38
C GLU A 44 -0.36 -10.00 -4.66
N LYS A 45 -0.83 -11.00 -3.91
CA LYS A 45 -2.08 -10.90 -3.13
C LYS A 45 -1.99 -9.82 -2.05
N SER A 46 -0.83 -9.70 -1.41
CA SER A 46 -0.58 -8.70 -0.36
C SER A 46 -0.57 -7.28 -0.93
N VAL A 47 0.10 -7.07 -2.07
CA VAL A 47 0.14 -5.77 -2.77
C VAL A 47 -1.26 -5.33 -3.16
N ARG A 48 -2.07 -6.23 -3.73
CA ARG A 48 -3.46 -5.89 -4.11
C ARG A 48 -4.31 -5.53 -2.89
N ARG A 49 -4.13 -6.22 -1.75
CA ARG A 49 -4.81 -5.88 -0.48
C ARG A 49 -4.41 -4.49 0.03
N ILE A 50 -3.11 -4.16 -0.02
CA ILE A 50 -2.60 -2.86 0.40
C ILE A 50 -3.24 -1.74 -0.43
N GLN A 51 -3.36 -1.92 -1.75
CA GLN A 51 -3.98 -0.94 -2.63
C GLN A 51 -5.46 -0.70 -2.29
N LEU A 52 -6.21 -1.75 -1.95
CA LEU A 52 -7.61 -1.63 -1.53
C LEU A 52 -7.73 -0.87 -0.20
N LEU A 53 -6.94 -1.26 0.80
CA LEU A 53 -6.91 -0.59 2.11
C LEU A 53 -6.53 0.89 1.99
N GLN A 54 -5.59 1.24 1.12
CA GLN A 54 -5.23 2.64 0.87
C GLN A 54 -6.38 3.44 0.26
N ARG A 55 -7.21 2.84 -0.59
CA ARG A 55 -8.42 3.49 -1.14
C ARG A 55 -9.45 3.72 -0.05
N GLU A 56 -9.73 2.72 0.78
CA GLU A 56 -10.66 2.84 1.91
C GLU A 56 -10.23 3.94 2.89
N ILE A 57 -8.94 3.99 3.27
CA ILE A 57 -8.40 5.05 4.12
C ILE A 57 -8.58 6.42 3.47
N LYS A 58 -8.38 6.53 2.16
CA LYS A 58 -8.58 7.79 1.44
C LYS A 58 -10.05 8.20 1.50
N GLU A 59 -10.99 7.31 1.17
CA GLU A 59 -12.42 7.60 1.23
C GLU A 59 -12.85 8.03 2.63
N LEU A 60 -12.43 7.31 3.68
CA LEU A 60 -12.74 7.65 5.06
C LEU A 60 -12.17 9.02 5.47
N LYS A 61 -10.96 9.36 5.01
CA LYS A 61 -10.36 10.67 5.25
C LYS A 61 -11.13 11.80 4.56
N TRP A 62 -11.66 11.55 3.36
CA TRP A 62 -12.49 12.50 2.63
C TRP A 62 -13.81 12.74 3.36
N GLU A 63 -14.47 11.67 3.82
CA GLU A 63 -15.71 11.76 4.60
C GLU A 63 -15.50 12.55 5.91
N TYR A 64 -14.44 12.22 6.67
CA TYR A 64 -14.06 12.98 7.86
C TYR A 64 -13.81 14.46 7.57
N THR A 65 -13.09 14.76 6.48
CA THR A 65 -12.81 16.15 6.08
C THR A 65 -14.09 16.91 5.74
N SER A 66 -15.03 16.24 5.04
CA SER A 66 -16.33 16.81 4.70
C SER A 66 -17.14 17.13 5.96
N ILE A 67 -17.29 16.17 6.88
CA ILE A 67 -18.04 16.36 8.13
C ILE A 67 -17.39 17.45 9.00
N LYS A 68 -16.05 17.46 9.08
CA LYS A 68 -15.31 18.51 9.79
C LYS A 68 -15.53 19.88 9.15
N SER A 69 -15.56 19.98 7.83
CA SER A 69 -15.81 21.24 7.13
C SER A 69 -17.24 21.74 7.34
N GLU A 70 -18.24 20.86 7.33
CA GLU A 70 -19.63 21.21 7.65
C GLU A 70 -19.76 21.69 9.10
N THR A 71 -19.10 20.99 10.03
CA THR A 71 -19.07 21.39 11.45
C THR A 71 -18.38 22.74 11.61
N MET A 72 -17.25 22.96 10.93
CA MET A 72 -16.52 24.23 10.98
C MET A 72 -17.36 25.37 10.39
N TYR A 73 -18.11 25.13 9.31
CA TYR A 73 -19.03 26.10 8.72
C TYR A 73 -20.14 26.48 9.69
N LYS A 74 -20.75 25.50 10.37
CA LYS A 74 -21.75 25.74 11.44
C LYS A 74 -21.14 26.42 12.67
N SER A 75 -19.85 26.19 12.94
CA SER A 75 -19.11 26.78 14.06
C SER A 75 -18.48 28.13 13.72
N MET A 76 -18.61 28.61 12.48
CA MET A 76 -17.97 29.84 12.04
C MET A 76 -18.70 31.02 12.69
N GLN A 77 -17.95 31.85 13.41
CA GLN A 77 -18.51 32.96 14.20
C GLN A 77 -19.38 33.90 13.35
N SER A 78 -19.04 34.12 12.07
CA SER A 78 -19.83 34.99 11.19
C SER A 78 -21.23 34.46 10.86
N GLN A 79 -21.46 33.13 10.94
CA GLN A 79 -22.78 32.53 10.75
C GLN A 79 -23.54 32.39 12.06
N ILE A 80 -22.82 32.20 13.17
CA ILE A 80 -23.39 32.27 14.51
C ILE A 80 -23.94 33.68 14.76
N ASP A 81 -23.22 34.74 14.36
CA ASP A 81 -23.68 36.13 14.43
C ASP A 81 -24.95 36.34 13.58
N GLN A 82 -24.96 35.85 12.33
CA GLN A 82 -26.13 35.95 11.43
C GLN A 82 -27.34 35.13 11.90
N SER A 83 -27.10 33.98 12.54
CA SER A 83 -28.17 33.13 13.07
C SER A 83 -28.69 33.62 14.43
N LEU A 84 -27.95 34.49 15.12
CA LEU A 84 -28.32 35.17 16.37
C LEU A 84 -28.91 36.57 16.15
N GLU A 85 -28.78 37.16 14.96
CA GLU A 85 -29.48 38.39 14.54
C GLU A 85 -31.00 38.36 14.82
N PRO A 86 -31.76 37.29 14.49
CA PRO A 86 -33.18 37.23 14.82
C PRO A 86 -33.49 37.06 16.31
N VAL A 87 -32.49 36.74 17.15
CA VAL A 87 -32.62 36.55 18.61
C VAL A 87 -32.20 37.82 19.38
N GLY A 88 -31.71 38.86 18.70
CA GLY A 88 -31.42 40.17 19.30
C GLY A 88 -30.16 40.22 20.18
N LEU A 89 -29.35 39.17 20.19
CA LEU A 89 -28.09 39.10 20.92
C LEU A 89 -26.93 39.44 19.99
N ASN A 90 -26.48 40.69 20.03
CA ASN A 90 -25.27 41.12 19.34
C ASN A 90 -24.04 40.58 20.09
N LEU A 91 -23.31 39.65 19.49
CA LEU A 91 -21.95 39.31 19.92
C LEU A 91 -21.04 40.47 19.51
N GLU A 92 -20.81 41.40 20.43
CA GLU A 92 -19.90 42.53 20.24
C GLU A 92 -18.44 42.02 20.22
N ASN A 93 -18.01 41.49 19.08
CA ASN A 93 -16.59 41.23 18.81
C ASN A 93 -16.00 42.44 18.07
N LYS A 94 -15.78 43.52 18.80
CA LYS A 94 -14.99 44.66 18.33
C LYS A 94 -13.55 44.21 18.13
N GLY A 95 -13.16 44.02 16.87
CA GLY A 95 -11.75 44.04 16.46
C GLY A 95 -11.08 45.35 16.91
N PRO A 96 -9.74 45.38 17.05
CA PRO A 96 -9.05 46.45 17.74
C PRO A 96 -9.20 47.79 17.00
N LEU A 97 -9.75 48.79 17.70
CA LEU A 97 -9.90 50.15 17.20
C LEU A 97 -8.53 50.84 17.16
N VAL A 98 -8.05 51.14 15.95
CA VAL A 98 -6.84 51.93 15.74
C VAL A 98 -7.20 53.40 15.93
N ILE A 99 -6.74 54.02 17.01
CA ILE A 99 -6.96 55.44 17.29
C ILE A 99 -5.94 56.25 16.48
N GLN A 100 -6.38 56.94 15.43
CA GLN A 100 -5.55 57.95 14.77
C GLN A 100 -5.65 59.26 15.56
N VAL A 101 -4.54 59.65 16.17
CA VAL A 101 -4.38 60.98 16.78
C VAL A 101 -3.98 61.96 15.67
N LYS A 102 -4.75 63.04 15.56
CA LYS A 102 -4.57 64.12 14.59
C LYS A 102 -3.62 65.19 15.13
#